data_AF-A0A3S1HAC7-F1
#
_entry.id   AF-A0A3S1HAC7-F1
#
_cell.length_a   1.000
_cell.length_b   1.000
_cell.length_c   1.000
_cell.angle_alpha   90.00
_cell.angle_beta   90.00
_cell.angle_gamma   90.00
#
_symmetry.space_group_name_H-M   'P 1'
#
loop_
_entity.id
_entity.type
_entity.pdbx_description
1 polymer ?
#
loop_
_entity_poly.entity_id
_entity_poly.type
_entity_poly.pdbx_seq_one_letter_code
_entity_poly.pdbx_strand_id
1 'polypeptide(L)' 'LGVELNIGTALPDTVELYEVPDVQYRYVVVDGRTVLVDPSTRKIVKVYD' A
#
# COMPACT_ATOMS: atom_id res chain seq x y z
N LEU A 1 11.55 3.13 -7.19
CA LEU A 1 10.31 2.65 -7.84
C LEU A 1 9.59 3.88 -8.40
N GLY A 2 9.57 4.11 -9.71
CA GLY A 2 8.82 5.21 -10.33
C GLY A 2 7.31 4.93 -10.37
N VAL A 3 6.73 4.48 -9.25
CA VAL A 3 5.34 4.03 -9.18
C VAL A 3 4.47 5.21 -8.79
N GLU A 4 3.48 5.50 -9.63
CA GLU A 4 2.48 6.50 -9.33
C GLU A 4 1.49 5.97 -8.27
N LEU A 5 1.47 6.61 -7.10
CA LEU A 5 0.64 6.20 -5.97
C LEU A 5 -0.77 6.78 -6.09
N ASN A 6 -1.62 6.04 -6.79
CA ASN A 6 -3.04 6.35 -6.93
C ASN A 6 -3.89 5.26 -6.30
N ILE A 7 -5.07 5.61 -5.81
CA ILE A 7 -6.06 4.64 -5.31
C ILE A 7 -6.41 3.68 -6.46
N GLY A 8 -6.41 2.38 -6.16
CA GLY A 8 -6.66 1.29 -7.11
C GLY A 8 -5.40 0.78 -7.83
N THR A 9 -4.27 1.48 -7.75
CA THR A 9 -2.99 0.98 -8.27
C THR A 9 -2.52 -0.23 -7.48
N ALA A 10 -2.15 -1.30 -8.17
CA ALA A 10 -1.55 -2.49 -7.56
C ALA A 10 -0.05 -2.30 -7.35
N LEU A 11 0.44 -2.62 -6.16
CA LEU A 11 1.87 -2.59 -5.85
C LEU A 11 2.56 -3.85 -6.39
N PRO A 12 3.78 -3.72 -6.96
CA PRO A 12 4.61 -4.87 -7.31
C PRO A 12 4.78 -5.81 -6.12
N ASP A 13 4.91 -7.11 -6.37
CA ASP A 13 5.16 -8.16 -5.38
C ASP A 13 6.46 -7.95 -4.58
N THR A 14 7.43 -7.28 -5.18
CA THR A 14 8.70 -6.86 -4.56
C THR A 14 8.55 -5.85 -3.42
N VAL A 15 7.39 -5.22 -3.28
CA VAL A 15 7.11 -4.29 -2.17
C VAL A 15 6.70 -5.09 -0.93
N GLU A 16 7.45 -4.97 0.15
CA GLU A 16 7.08 -5.57 1.42
C GLU A 16 5.87 -4.85 2.02
N LEU A 17 4.90 -5.61 2.51
CA LEU A 17 3.68 -5.10 3.15
C LEU A 17 3.75 -5.39 4.64
N TYR A 18 3.47 -4.37 5.46
CA TYR A 18 3.50 -4.49 6.92
C TYR A 18 2.09 -4.60 7.49
N GLU A 19 1.95 -5.42 8.53
CA GLU A 19 0.68 -5.67 9.20
C GLU A 19 0.26 -4.48 10.07
N VAL A 20 -1.04 -4.20 10.10
CA VAL A 20 -1.65 -3.32 11.10
C VAL A 20 -2.53 -4.20 11.99
N PRO A 21 -2.36 -4.17 13.33
CA PRO A 21 -3.19 -4.95 14.24
C PRO A 21 -4.68 -4.63 14.09
N ASP A 22 -5.52 -5.65 14.33
CA ASP A 22 -6.99 -5.55 14.40
C ASP A 22 -7.71 -5.05 13.14
N VAL A 23 -7.01 -4.97 11.99
CA VAL A 23 -7.59 -4.59 10.70
C VAL A 23 -7.12 -5.50 9.56
N GLN A 24 -7.91 -5.56 8.49
CA GLN A 24 -7.64 -6.41 7.32
C GLN A 24 -6.69 -5.76 6.29
N TYR A 25 -6.22 -4.54 6.57
CA TYR A 25 -5.35 -3.80 5.66
C TYR A 25 -3.89 -3.91 6.08
N ARG A 26 -3.01 -3.72 5.10
CA ARG A 26 -1.57 -3.58 5.29
C ARG A 26 -1.14 -2.16 5.00
N TYR A 27 -0.01 -1.74 5.54
CA TYR A 27 0.58 -0.45 5.20
C TYR A 27 1.96 -0.61 4.56
N VAL A 28 2.35 0.40 3.81
CA VAL A 28 3.71 0.55 3.30
C VAL A 28 4.07 2.03 3.17
N VAL A 29 5.36 2.33 3.27
CA VAL A 29 5.91 3.65 2.97
C VAL A 29 6.60 3.57 1.61
N VAL A 30 6.07 4.27 0.61
CA VAL A 30 6.66 4.37 -0.73
C VAL A 30 6.90 5.83 -1.04
N ASP A 31 8.13 6.18 -1.41
CA ASP A 31 8.47 7.55 -1.81
C ASP A 31 8.07 8.60 -0.73
N GLY A 32 8.34 8.27 0.53
CA GLY A 32 8.01 9.11 1.70
C GLY A 32 6.52 9.17 2.07
N ARG A 33 5.63 8.54 1.30
CA ARG A 33 4.19 8.54 1.53
C ARG A 33 3.74 7.24 2.16
N THR A 34 2.89 7.34 3.18
CA THR A 34 2.25 6.17 3.79
C THR A 34 0.98 5.84 3.03
N VAL A 35 0.80 4.58 2.66
CA VAL A 35 -0.40 4.10 1.98
C VAL A 35 -0.96 2.86 2.68
N LEU A 36 -2.29 2.71 2.67
CA LEU A 36 -2.97 1.47 3.03
C LEU A 36 -3.27 0.65 1.78
N VAL A 37 -3.13 -0.65 1.92
CA VAL A 37 -3.19 -1.64 0.85
C VAL A 37 -4.10 -2.78 1.26
N ASP A 38 -4.96 -3.21 0.35
CA ASP A 38 -5.68 -4.49 0.47
C ASP A 38 -4.72 -5.64 0.15
N PRO A 39 -4.39 -6.54 1.11
CA PRO A 39 -3.42 -7.61 0.88
C PRO A 39 -3.87 -8.65 -0.14
N SER A 40 -5.17 -8.82 -0.36
CA SER A 40 -5.71 -9.81 -1.30
C SER A 40 -5.49 -9.40 -2.76
N THR A 41 -5.51 -8.09 -3.04
CA THR A 41 -5.37 -7.52 -4.38
C THR A 41 -4.08 -6.73 -4.58
N ARG A 42 -3.34 -6.45 -3.49
CA ARG A 42 -2.20 -5.52 -3.41
C ARG A 42 -2.53 -4.10 -3.91
N LYS A 43 -3.81 -3.72 -3.93
CA LYS A 43 -4.26 -2.40 -4.40
C LYS A 43 -4.24 -1.38 -3.28
N ILE A 44 -3.80 -0.17 -3.61
CA ILE A 44 -3.87 1.00 -2.73
C ILE A 44 -5.35 1.34 -2.50
N VAL A 45 -5.76 1.41 -1.23
CA VAL A 45 -7.12 1.83 -0.83
C VAL A 45 -7.14 3.23 -0.22
N LYS A 46 -6.01 3.70 0.30
CA LYS A 46 -5.85 5.04 0.86
C LYS A 46 -4.41 5.52 0.76
N VAL A 47 -4.25 6.80 0.45
CA VAL A 47 -2.98 7.54 0.52
C VAL A 47 -3.10 8.55 1.66
N TYR A 48 -2.03 8.69 2.45
CA TYR A 48 -1.90 9.72 3.49
C TYR A 48 -0.87 10.76 3.03
N ASP A 49 -1.28 12.03 3.12
CA ASP A 49 -0.56 13.24 2.72
C ASP A 49 0.13 13.90 3.92
#